data_AF-A0A397V2F0-F1
#
_entry.id   AF-A0A397V2F0-F1
#
_cell.length_a   1.000
_cell.length_b   1.000
_cell.length_c   1.000
_cell.angle_alpha   90.00
_cell.angle_beta   90.00
_cell.angle_gamma   90.00
#
_symmetry.space_group_name_H-M   'P 1'
#
loop_
_entity.id
_entity.type
_entity.pdbx_description
1 polymer ?
#
loop_
_entity_poly.entity_id
_entity_poly.type
_entity_poly.pdbx_seq_one_letter_code
_entity_poly.pdbx_strand_id
1 'polypeptide(L)' 'MLTIDVCLKGLDNSKDIKQEFLEEVKNQHNYGGISAITIYGITKNPKDGNYMIVIEYAKQGSLRKLLDSKYGELDWTSK' A
#
# COMPACT_ATOMS: atom_id res chain seq x y z
N MET A 1 -12.33 -4.54 19.95
CA MET A 1 -11.83 -5.02 18.66
C MET A 1 -11.18 -3.82 17.98
N LEU A 2 -9.89 -3.88 17.65
CA LEU A 2 -9.22 -2.77 16.95
C LEU A 2 -9.66 -2.83 15.48
N THR A 3 -10.21 -1.72 14.97
CA THR A 3 -10.52 -1.55 13.55
C THR A 3 -9.29 -1.03 12.83
N ILE A 4 -8.84 -1.74 11.81
CA ILE A 4 -7.74 -1.33 10.94
C ILE A 4 -8.32 -0.82 9.61
N ASP A 5 -7.94 0.39 9.21
CA ASP A 5 -8.29 0.93 7.89
C ASP A 5 -7.30 0.38 6.85
N VAL A 6 -7.83 -0.15 5.75
CA VAL A 6 -7.02 -0.74 4.68
C VAL A 6 -7.30 -0.06 3.35
N CYS A 7 -6.29 -0.04 2.49
CA CYS A 7 -6.40 0.35 1.09
C CYS A 7 -6.29 -0.90 0.21
N LEU A 8 -7.11 -0.97 -0.84
CA LEU A 8 -7.01 -2.01 -1.87
C LEU A 8 -6.35 -1.41 -3.11
N LYS A 9 -5.12 -1.83 -3.40
CA LYS A 9 -4.41 -1.42 -4.61
C LYS A 9 -4.66 -2.45 -5.71
N GLY A 10 -5.52 -2.13 -6.66
CA GLY A 10 -5.74 -2.95 -7.85
C GLY A 10 -4.50 -3.00 -8.75
N LEU A 11 -4.24 -4.18 -9.31
CA LEU A 11 -3.20 -4.43 -10.30
C LEU A 11 -3.87 -4.75 -11.64
N ASP A 12 -3.86 -3.82 -12.58
CA ASP A 12 -4.50 -4.04 -13.88
C ASP A 12 -3.78 -5.12 -14.69
N ASN A 13 -4.54 -5.89 -15.48
CA ASN A 13 -4.03 -6.97 -16.33
C ASN A 13 -3.18 -8.01 -15.59
N SER A 14 -3.52 -8.28 -14.33
CA SER A 14 -2.75 -9.16 -13.45
C SER A 14 -3.30 -10.58 -13.41
N LYS A 15 -4.00 -11.06 -14.43
CA LYS A 15 -4.51 -12.45 -14.39
C LYS A 15 -3.40 -13.48 -14.46
N ASP A 16 -2.34 -13.14 -15.19
CA ASP A 16 -1.21 -14.02 -15.51
C ASP A 16 0.08 -13.57 -14.81
N ILE A 17 -0.02 -13.08 -13.56
CA ILE A 17 1.18 -12.67 -12.80
C ILE A 17 2.07 -13.87 -12.56
N LYS A 18 3.38 -13.66 -12.67
CA LYS A 18 4.35 -14.72 -12.45
C LYS A 18 4.57 -14.97 -10.96
N GLN A 19 5.03 -16.17 -10.62
CA GLN A 19 5.29 -16.57 -9.25
C GLN A 19 6.29 -15.65 -8.55
N GLU A 20 7.29 -15.14 -9.27
CA GLU A 20 8.31 -14.24 -8.72
C GLU A 20 7.70 -12.97 -8.12
N PHE A 21 6.63 -12.43 -8.72
CA PHE A 21 5.91 -11.28 -8.15
C PHE A 21 5.24 -11.62 -6.82
N LEU A 22 4.64 -12.81 -6.71
CA LEU A 22 4.02 -13.26 -5.45
C LEU A 22 5.07 -13.44 -4.36
N GLU A 23 6.26 -13.93 -4.72
CA GLU A 23 7.39 -14.08 -3.81
C GLU A 23 7.90 -12.71 -3.34
N GLU A 24 7.98 -11.71 -4.22
CA GLU A 24 8.31 -10.34 -3.84
C GLU A 24 7.30 -9.74 -2.86
N VAL A 25 5.99 -9.86 -3.14
CA VAL A 25 4.94 -9.38 -2.23
C VAL A 25 5.03 -10.08 -0.87
N LYS A 26 5.28 -11.38 -0.85
CA LYS A 26 5.49 -12.15 0.40
C LYS A 26 6.73 -11.70 1.16
N ASN A 27 7.83 -11.43 0.46
CA ASN A 27 9.06 -10.93 1.07
C ASN A 27 8.85 -9.54 1.68
N GLN A 28 8.15 -8.63 0.98
CA GLN A 28 7.80 -7.32 1.51
C GLN A 28 6.83 -7.38 2.69
N HIS A 29 5.89 -8.34 2.70
CA HIS A 29 5.01 -8.58 3.84
C HIS A 29 5.78 -9.05 5.09
N ASN A 30 6.75 -9.94 4.92
CA ASN A 30 7.50 -10.53 6.03
C ASN A 30 8.64 -9.65 6.54
N TYR A 31 9.26 -8.88 5.64
CA TYR A 31 10.53 -8.19 5.89
C TYR A 31 10.49 -6.71 5.52
N GLY A 32 9.30 -6.15 5.30
CA GLY A 32 9.12 -4.73 5.01
C GLY A 32 9.69 -3.85 6.12
N GLY A 33 10.36 -2.77 5.75
CA GLY A 33 10.91 -1.80 6.71
C GLY A 33 9.80 -1.04 7.45
N ILE A 34 10.09 -0.59 8.67
CA ILE A 34 9.14 0.14 9.53
C ILE A 34 8.65 1.45 8.87
N SER A 35 9.45 2.04 7.99
CA SER A 35 9.11 3.27 7.27
C SER A 35 8.34 3.03 5.96
N ALA A 36 8.08 1.78 5.58
CA ALA A 36 7.32 1.42 4.39
C ALA A 36 5.83 1.21 4.73
N ILE A 37 4.95 1.42 3.75
CA ILE A 37 3.54 1.08 3.89
C ILE A 37 3.41 -0.43 4.13
N THR A 38 2.75 -0.81 5.22
CA THR A 38 2.56 -2.22 5.56
C THR A 38 1.74 -2.93 4.48
N ILE A 39 2.25 -4.04 3.97
CA ILE A 39 1.47 -4.98 3.15
C ILE A 39 0.84 -6.00 4.10
N TYR A 40 -0.47 -6.16 4.06
CA TYR A 40 -1.19 -7.18 4.83
C TYR A 40 -1.40 -8.47 4.05
N GLY A 41 -1.41 -8.39 2.71
CA GLY A 41 -1.53 -9.58 1.86
C GLY A 41 -1.99 -9.23 0.44
N ILE A 42 -2.42 -10.26 -0.27
CA ILE A 42 -2.91 -10.18 -1.64
C ILE A 42 -4.27 -10.89 -1.75
N THR A 43 -5.15 -10.37 -2.59
CA THR A 43 -6.48 -10.94 -2.87
C THR A 43 -6.79 -10.80 -4.36
N LYS A 44 -7.95 -11.31 -4.80
CA LYS A 44 -8.46 -11.12 -6.16
C LYS A 44 -9.75 -10.30 -6.14
N ASN A 45 -9.87 -9.37 -7.08
CA ASN A 45 -11.11 -8.67 -7.33
C ASN A 45 -12.12 -9.65 -7.96
N PRO A 46 -13.28 -9.88 -7.34
CA PRO A 46 -14.26 -10.83 -7.86
C PRO A 46 -14.89 -10.40 -9.19
N LYS A 47 -14.80 -9.12 -9.58
CA LYS A 47 -15.43 -8.60 -10.80
C LYS A 47 -14.63 -8.92 -12.06
N ASP A 48 -13.32 -8.73 -12.02
CA ASP A 48 -12.44 -8.87 -13.18
C ASP A 48 -11.42 -10.00 -13.01
N GLY A 49 -11.21 -10.52 -11.80
CA GLY A 49 -10.22 -11.55 -11.49
C GLY A 49 -8.79 -11.04 -11.35
N ASN A 50 -8.57 -9.73 -11.46
CA ASN A 50 -7.26 -9.12 -11.25
C ASN A 50 -6.87 -9.20 -9.77
N TYR A 51 -5.58 -9.35 -9.49
CA TYR A 51 -5.07 -9.26 -8.13
C TYR A 51 -5.17 -7.84 -7.58
N MET A 52 -5.31 -7.77 -6.26
CA MET A 52 -5.23 -6.56 -5.46
C MET A 52 -4.29 -6.79 -4.28
N ILE A 53 -3.49 -5.80 -3.94
CA ILE A 53 -2.68 -5.80 -2.72
C ILE A 53 -3.47 -5.11 -1.62
N VAL A 54 -3.57 -5.77 -0.46
CA VAL A 54 -4.16 -5.21 0.76
C VAL A 54 -3.04 -4.53 1.54
N ILE A 55 -3.13 -3.21 1.69
CA ILE A 55 -2.09 -2.40 2.34
C ILE A 55 -2.69 -1.49 3.40
N GLU A 56 -1.83 -0.98 4.29
CA GLU A 56 -2.19 0.04 5.26
C GLU A 56 -2.74 1.31 4.59
N TYR A 57 -3.83 1.84 5.13
CA TYR A 57 -4.41 3.08 4.65
C TYR A 57 -3.62 4.30 5.15
N ALA A 58 -2.91 4.96 4.24
CA ALA A 58 -2.21 6.21 4.53
C ALA A 58 -3.20 7.37 4.69
N LYS A 59 -3.59 7.67 5.94
CA LYS A 59 -4.59 8.72 6.27
C LYS A 59 -4.25 10.11 5.75
N GLN A 60 -2.96 10.45 5.68
CA GLN A 60 -2.49 11.74 5.16
C GLN A 60 -2.32 11.77 3.63
N GLY A 61 -2.62 10.65 2.96
CA GLY A 61 -2.41 10.51 1.52
C GLY A 61 -0.94 10.42 1.13
N SER A 62 -0.61 10.86 -0.08
CA SER A 62 0.77 10.86 -0.57
C SER A 62 1.57 12.02 0.00
N LEU A 63 2.87 11.79 0.24
CA LEU A 63 3.80 12.82 0.69
C LEU A 63 3.74 14.07 -0.20
N ARG A 64 3.66 13.89 -1.53
CA ARG A 64 3.51 15.01 -2.47
C ARG A 64 2.30 15.88 -2.16
N LYS A 65 1.11 15.28 -1.99
CA LYS A 65 -0.11 16.04 -1.67
C LYS A 65 -0.03 16.72 -0.31
N LEU A 66 0.60 16.06 0.68
CA LEU A 66 0.82 16.63 2.00
C LEU A 66 1.71 17.88 1.91
N LEU A 67 2.84 17.77 1.22
CA LEU A 67 3.77 18.90 1.03
C LEU A 67 3.11 20.01 0.22
N ASP A 68 2.46 19.70 -0.89
CA ASP A 68 1.79 20.70 -1.75
C ASP A 68 0.73 21.52 -0.98
N SER A 69 0.06 20.93 0.01
CA SER A 69 -1.02 21.58 0.76
C SER A 69 -0.61 22.17 2.11
N LYS A 70 0.43 21.63 2.77
CA LYS A 70 0.78 21.97 4.16
C LYS A 70 2.23 22.37 4.38
N TYR A 71 3.04 22.56 3.34
CA TYR A 71 4.47 22.85 3.48
C TYR A 71 4.79 24.01 4.45
N GLY A 72 3.96 25.05 4.50
CA GLY A 72 4.14 26.20 5.39
C GLY A 72 3.82 25.92 6.87
N GLU A 73 3.06 24.87 7.16
CA GLU A 73 2.60 24.49 8.50
C GLU A 73 3.52 23.44 9.16
N LEU A 74 4.31 22.73 8.37
CA LEU A 74 5.23 21.68 8.85
C LEU A 74 6.50 22.30 9.46
N ASP A 75 6.94 21.78 10.61
CA ASP A 75 8.26 22.08 11.18
C ASP A 75 9.37 21.26 10.52
N TRP A 76 10.63 21.53 10.86
CA TRP A 76 11.78 20.83 10.26
C TRP A 76 11.77 19.32 10.52
N THR A 77 11.24 18.87 11.66
CA THR A 77 11.15 17.46 12.01
C THR A 77 10.05 16.71 11.27
N SER A 78 9.03 17.44 10.80
CA SER A 78 7.88 16.93 10.06
C SER A 78 7.94 17.22 8.56
N LYS A 79 9.01 17.89 8.11
CA LYS A 79 9.33 18.17 6.71
C LYS A 79 10.20 17.09 6.08
#